data_AF-A0A7Y2C5H9-F1
#
_entry.id   AF-A0A7Y2C5H9-F1
#
_cell.length_a   1.000
_cell.length_b   1.000
_cell.length_c   1.000
_cell.angle_alpha   90.00
_cell.angle_beta   90.00
_cell.angle_gamma   90.00
#
_symmetry.space_group_name_H-M   'P 1'
#
loop_
_entity.id
_entity.type
_entity.pdbx_description
1 polymer ?
#
loop_
_entity_poly.entity_id
_entity_poly.type
_entity_poly.pdbx_seq_one_letter_code
_entity_poly.pdbx_strand_id
1 'polypeptide(L)'
;MKNTIYHNPACSKSRNTLALLRDAGIEPEIVLYLDTPPTSDKLAALIKAMAITPRELLRQGEAPFEELGLADPTLTDAQLIDAMVENPVLINRPIVETPKGVRLCRPPERVQEILD
;
A
#
# COMPACT_ATOMS: atom_id res chain seq x y z
N MET A 1 2.47 -2.29 -18.95
CA MET A 1 2.50 -1.50 -17.70
C MET A 1 3.81 -1.77 -17.00
N LYS A 2 4.34 -0.79 -16.27
CA LYS A 2 5.57 -0.96 -15.47
C LYS A 2 5.17 -1.51 -14.09
N ASN A 3 5.98 -2.40 -13.54
CA ASN A 3 5.79 -2.90 -12.17
C ASN A 3 6.16 -1.78 -11.18
N THR A 4 5.34 -1.55 -10.17
CA THR A 4 5.54 -0.48 -9.19
C THR A 4 5.40 -1.03 -7.77
N ILE A 5 6.27 -0.59 -6.86
CA ILE A 5 6.20 -0.90 -5.43
C ILE A 5 6.14 0.40 -4.62
N TYR A 6 5.13 0.50 -3.75
CA TYR A 6 5.03 1.53 -2.72
C TYR A 6 5.84 1.08 -1.51
N HIS A 7 7.06 1.61 -1.42
CA HIS A 7 8.14 1.06 -0.61
C HIS A 7 8.43 1.91 0.63
N ASN A 8 8.81 1.24 1.73
CA ASN A 8 9.45 1.86 2.87
C ASN A 8 10.74 1.09 3.19
N PRO A 9 11.93 1.69 3.00
CA PRO A 9 13.22 1.05 3.25
C PRO A 9 13.41 0.58 4.70
N ALA A 10 12.77 1.23 5.67
CA ALA A 10 12.86 0.84 7.08
C ALA A 10 12.03 -0.42 7.41
N CYS A 11 11.12 -0.86 6.53
CA CYS A 11 10.21 -1.96 6.79
C CYS A 11 10.69 -3.29 6.20
N SER A 12 10.91 -4.29 7.07
CA SER A 12 11.39 -5.62 6.65
C SER A 12 10.48 -6.29 5.61
N LYS A 13 9.15 -6.23 5.78
CA LYS A 13 8.20 -6.78 4.80
C LYS A 13 8.34 -6.10 3.43
N SER A 14 8.56 -4.78 3.43
CA SER A 14 8.74 -4.00 2.21
C SER A 14 10.06 -4.31 1.50
N ARG A 15 11.16 -4.46 2.24
CA ARG A 15 12.46 -4.89 1.69
C ARG A 15 12.39 -6.32 1.13
N ASN A 16 11.73 -7.23 1.85
CA ASN A 16 11.58 -8.63 1.40
C ASN A 16 10.74 -8.72 0.12
N THR A 17 9.64 -7.97 0.01
CA THR A 17 8.86 -7.93 -1.24
C THR A 17 9.66 -7.36 -2.41
N LEU A 18 10.45 -6.30 -2.19
CA LEU A 18 11.34 -5.75 -3.23
C LEU A 18 12.39 -6.79 -3.68
N ALA A 19 12.97 -7.53 -2.73
CA ALA A 19 13.90 -8.62 -3.05
C ALA A 19 13.22 -9.72 -3.88
N LEU A 20 12.02 -10.18 -3.50
CA LEU A 20 11.26 -11.18 -4.25
C LEU A 20 10.95 -10.73 -5.70
N LEU A 21 10.64 -9.45 -5.91
CA LEU A 21 10.47 -8.90 -7.26
C LEU A 21 11.78 -9.00 -8.07
N ARG A 22 12.90 -8.58 -7.48
CA ARG A 22 14.21 -8.61 -8.13
C ARG A 22 14.70 -10.02 -8.42
N ASP A 23 14.48 -10.95 -7.49
CA ASP A 23 14.81 -12.36 -7.64
C ASP A 23 14.02 -13.01 -8.80
N ALA A 24 12.80 -12.51 -9.06
CA ALA A 24 11.99 -12.87 -10.22
C ALA A 24 12.40 -12.14 -11.52
N GLY A 25 13.52 -11.40 -11.52
CA GLY A 25 14.01 -10.65 -12.69
C GLY A 25 13.24 -9.36 -12.99
N ILE A 26 12.41 -8.89 -12.05
CA ILE A 26 11.63 -7.66 -12.19
C ILE A 26 12.32 -6.54 -11.41
N GLU A 27 12.75 -5.48 -12.11
CA GLU A 27 13.11 -4.21 -11.47
C GLU A 27 11.90 -3.27 -11.48
N PRO A 28 11.21 -3.08 -10.34
CA PRO A 28 10.04 -2.23 -10.28
C PRO A 28 10.41 -0.75 -10.17
N GLU A 29 9.47 0.12 -10.51
CA GLU A 29 9.48 1.49 -10.02
C GLU A 29 9.30 1.53 -8.51
N ILE A 30 10.20 2.23 -7.82
CA ILE A 30 10.15 2.37 -6.37
C ILE A 30 9.54 3.74 -6.05
N VAL A 31 8.37 3.72 -5.41
CA VAL A 31 7.71 4.92 -4.88
C VAL A 31 7.90 4.94 -3.37
N LEU A 32 8.66 5.90 -2.86
CA LEU A 32 8.80 6.16 -1.43
C LEU A 32 7.54 6.88 -0.93
N TYR A 33 6.48 6.12 -0.71
CA TYR A 33 5.13 6.66 -0.50
C TYR A 33 4.98 7.58 0.72
N LEU A 34 5.93 7.57 1.66
CA LEU A 34 5.96 8.51 2.77
C LEU A 34 6.39 9.92 2.32
N ASP A 35 7.25 10.00 1.31
CA ASP A 35 7.76 11.25 0.74
C ASP A 35 6.89 11.71 -0.45
N THR A 36 6.44 10.75 -1.26
CA THR A 36 5.61 10.96 -2.45
C THR A 36 4.35 10.09 -2.40
N PRO A 37 3.37 10.45 -1.53
CA PRO A 37 2.15 9.67 -1.41
C PRO A 37 1.33 9.65 -2.72
N PRO A 38 0.57 8.58 -2.98
CA PRO A 38 -0.38 8.57 -4.07
C PRO A 38 -1.47 9.63 -3.84
N THR A 39 -2.03 10.16 -4.93
CA THR A 39 -3.25 10.99 -4.86
C THR A 39 -4.43 10.17 -4.34
N SER A 40 -5.48 10.83 -3.86
CA SER A 40 -6.72 10.17 -3.41
C SER A 40 -7.30 9.24 -4.50
N ASP A 41 -7.38 9.73 -5.75
CA ASP A 41 -7.82 8.93 -6.90
C ASP A 41 -6.93 7.70 -7.16
N LYS A 42 -5.61 7.85 -7.08
CA LYS A 42 -4.67 6.74 -7.28
C LYS A 42 -4.79 5.73 -6.14
N LEU A 43 -4.92 6.18 -4.89
CA LEU A 43 -5.10 5.30 -3.74
C LEU A 43 -6.42 4.53 -3.83
N ALA A 44 -7.51 5.20 -4.19
CA ALA A 44 -8.80 4.56 -4.44
C ALA A 44 -8.72 3.50 -5.55
N ALA A 45 -8.02 3.79 -6.64
CA ALA A 45 -7.81 2.84 -7.72
C ALA A 45 -7.00 1.61 -7.27
N LEU A 46 -5.94 1.80 -6.48
CA LEU A 46 -5.15 0.71 -5.90
C LEU A 46 -5.99 -0.16 -4.97
N ILE A 47 -6.76 0.45 -4.07
CA ILE A 47 -7.65 -0.25 -3.13
C ILE A 47 -8.64 -1.13 -3.89
N LYS A 48 -9.29 -0.57 -4.91
CA LYS A 48 -10.22 -1.30 -5.78
C LYS A 48 -9.53 -2.46 -6.50
N ALA A 49 -8.32 -2.25 -7.03
CA ALA A 49 -7.57 -3.28 -7.74
C ALA A 49 -7.04 -4.40 -6.82
N MET A 50 -6.82 -4.11 -5.53
CA MET A 50 -6.50 -5.10 -4.50
C MET A 50 -7.72 -5.91 -4.03
N ALA A 51 -8.94 -5.47 -4.38
CA ALA A 51 -10.20 -6.04 -3.90
C ALA A 51 -10.32 -6.05 -2.36
N ILE A 52 -9.88 -4.96 -1.72
CA ILE A 52 -10.01 -4.71 -0.28
C ILE A 52 -10.73 -3.39 -0.03
N THR A 53 -11.16 -3.15 1.20
CA THR A 53 -11.68 -1.86 1.66
C THR A 53 -10.55 -0.91 2.10
N PRO A 54 -10.78 0.42 2.12
CA PRO A 54 -9.82 1.35 2.71
C PRO A 54 -9.49 1.04 4.18
N ARG A 55 -10.47 0.51 4.93
CA ARG A 55 -10.27 0.09 6.32
C ARG A 55 -9.28 -1.07 6.45
N GLU A 56 -9.29 -2.02 5.51
CA GLU A 56 -8.30 -3.12 5.47
C GLU A 56 -6.90 -2.63 5.07
N LEU A 57 -6.80 -1.57 4.28
CA LEU A 57 -5.53 -0.94 3.97
C LEU A 57 -5.00 -0.08 5.12
N LEU A 58 -5.89 0.50 5.92
CA LEU A 58 -5.55 1.40 7.01
C LEU A 58 -4.64 0.74 8.05
N ARG A 59 -3.54 1.42 8.36
CA ARG A 59 -2.54 0.95 9.30
C ARG A 59 -2.85 1.45 10.70
N GLN A 60 -3.13 0.49 11.56
CA GLN A 60 -3.33 0.70 12.99
C GLN A 60 -1.99 0.82 13.73
N GLY A 61 -1.99 1.50 14.87
CA GLY A 61 -0.83 1.64 15.77
C GLY A 61 0.15 2.76 15.42
N GLU A 62 -0.22 3.65 14.51
CA GLU A 62 0.50 4.91 14.26
C GLU A 62 -0.24 6.03 14.98
N ALA A 63 0.48 7.03 15.50
CA ALA A 63 -0.12 8.11 16.29
C ALA A 63 -1.32 8.80 15.60
N PRO A 64 -1.28 9.11 14.28
CA PRO A 64 -2.42 9.72 13.60
C PRO A 64 -3.69 8.85 13.58
N PHE A 65 -3.58 7.53 13.75
CA PHE A 65 -4.74 6.64 13.76
C PHE A 65 -5.64 6.93 14.98
N GLU A 66 -5.02 7.08 16.16
CA GLU A 66 -5.71 7.39 17.41
C GLU A 66 -6.10 8.88 17.47
N GLU A 67 -5.19 9.77 17.08
CA GLU A 67 -5.40 11.23 17.12
C GLU A 67 -6.58 11.67 16.25
N LEU A 68 -6.79 11.02 15.11
CA LEU A 68 -7.87 11.31 14.17
C LEU A 68 -9.13 10.45 14.40
N GLY A 69 -9.13 9.59 15.42
CA GLY A 69 -10.28 8.74 15.74
C GLY A 69 -10.65 7.74 14.64
N LEU A 70 -9.67 7.22 13.89
CA LEU A 70 -9.91 6.38 12.70
C LEU A 70 -10.42 4.97 13.03
N ALA A 71 -10.62 4.66 14.30
CA ALA A 71 -11.33 3.47 14.75
C ALA A 71 -12.86 3.60 14.60
N ASP A 72 -13.39 4.81 14.39
CA ASP A 72 -14.82 5.04 14.26
C ASP A 72 -15.39 4.30 13.02
N PRO A 73 -16.31 3.34 13.21
CA PRO A 73 -16.89 2.56 12.11
C PRO A 73 -17.84 3.38 11.24
N THR A 74 -18.26 4.57 11.67
CA THR A 74 -19.13 5.47 10.89
C THR A 74 -18.38 6.25 9.82
N LEU A 75 -17.04 6.30 9.88
CA LEU A 75 -16.21 6.94 8.87
C LEU A 75 -16.36 6.25 7.51
N THR A 76 -16.59 7.07 6.49
CA THR A 76 -16.73 6.64 5.10
C THR A 76 -15.38 6.29 4.48
N ASP A 77 -15.42 5.46 3.44
CA ASP A 77 -14.25 5.10 2.65
C ASP A 77 -13.46 6.31 2.14
N ALA A 78 -14.16 7.37 1.71
CA ALA A 78 -13.54 8.62 1.26
C ALA A 78 -12.75 9.30 2.39
N GLN A 79 -13.34 9.41 3.59
CA GLN A 79 -12.65 10.00 4.74
C GLN A 79 -11.40 9.22 5.14
N LEU A 80 -11.42 7.89 5.04
CA LEU A 80 -10.25 7.06 5.32
C LEU A 80 -9.15 7.24 4.26
N ILE A 81 -9.53 7.37 2.99
CA ILE A 81 -8.59 7.62 1.89
C ILE A 81 -7.94 9.00 2.07
N ASP A 82 -8.73 10.03 2.36
CA ASP A 82 -8.22 11.38 2.59
C ASP A 82 -7.25 11.42 3.77
N ALA A 83 -7.60 10.77 4.90
CA ALA A 83 -6.70 10.64 6.04
C ALA A 83 -5.39 9.94 5.67
N MET A 84 -5.43 8.89 4.84
CA MET A 84 -4.24 8.18 4.36
C MET A 84 -3.38 9.02 3.41
N VAL A 85 -3.97 9.88 2.59
CA VAL A 85 -3.23 10.78 1.69
C VAL A 85 -2.57 11.92 2.49
N GLU A 86 -3.28 12.48 3.47
CA GLU A 86 -2.75 13.52 4.37
C GLU A 86 -1.69 12.98 5.34
N ASN A 87 -1.84 11.73 5.78
CA ASN A 87 -0.92 11.07 6.70
C ASN A 87 -0.45 9.74 6.11
N PRO A 88 0.50 9.73 5.16
CA PRO A 88 0.90 8.53 4.43
C PRO A 88 1.33 7.38 5.32
N VAL A 89 1.84 7.65 6.53
CA VAL A 89 2.19 6.62 7.53
C VAL A 89 1.05 5.64 7.84
N LEU A 90 -0.20 6.07 7.65
CA LEU A 90 -1.43 5.30 7.79
C LEU A 90 -1.68 4.28 6.68
N ILE A 91 -0.91 4.29 5.59
CA ILE A 91 -1.06 3.31 4.51
C ILE A 91 -0.26 2.05 4.87
N ASN A 92 -0.94 0.88 4.93
CA ASN A 92 -0.21 -0.38 5.03
C ASN A 92 0.63 -0.64 3.77
N ARG A 93 1.79 -1.23 4.00
CA ARG A 93 2.86 -1.43 3.02
C ARG A 93 3.40 -2.87 3.06
N PRO A 94 4.08 -3.32 2.00
CA PRO A 94 4.14 -2.69 0.68
C PRO A 94 2.89 -2.97 -0.16
N ILE A 95 2.51 -2.01 -1.00
CA ILE A 95 1.57 -2.24 -2.11
C ILE A 95 2.41 -2.48 -3.36
N VAL A 96 2.08 -3.50 -4.14
CA VAL A 96 2.71 -3.79 -5.44
C VAL A 96 1.65 -3.78 -6.53
N GLU A 97 1.93 -3.09 -7.62
CA GLU A 97 1.11 -3.00 -8.82
C GLU A 97 1.89 -3.57 -10.01
N THR A 98 1.31 -4.55 -10.70
CA THR A 98 1.86 -5.19 -11.90
C THR A 98 0.79 -5.24 -13.00
N PRO A 99 1.14 -5.56 -14.26
CA PRO A 99 0.15 -5.81 -15.31
C PRO A 99 -0.88 -6.90 -14.95
N LYS A 100 -0.51 -7.85 -14.10
CA LYS A 100 -1.36 -8.98 -13.69
C LYS A 100 -2.32 -8.62 -12.54
N GLY A 101 -1.97 -7.63 -11.72
CA GLY A 101 -2.85 -7.15 -10.66
C GLY A 101 -2.14 -6.34 -9.58
N VAL A 102 -2.87 -6.03 -8.52
CA VAL A 102 -2.37 -5.25 -7.38
C VAL A 102 -2.54 -6.05 -6.09
N ARG A 103 -1.55 -6.00 -5.20
CA ARG A 103 -1.59 -6.66 -3.88
C ARG A 103 -0.98 -5.80 -2.79
N LEU A 104 -1.61 -5.88 -1.62
CA LEU A 104 -0.95 -5.57 -0.35
C LEU A 104 -0.14 -6.80 0.07
N CYS A 105 1.19 -6.76 -0.10
CA CYS A 105 2.05 -7.93 0.10
C CYS A 105 2.41 -8.11 1.59
N ARG A 106 1.39 -8.50 2.35
CA ARG A 106 1.48 -8.86 3.77
C ARG A 106 0.78 -10.22 3.94
N PRO A 107 1.52 -11.34 3.95
CA PRO A 107 2.98 -11.43 3.97
C PRO A 107 3.65 -11.16 2.59
N PRO A 108 4.98 -10.94 2.54
CA PRO A 108 5.69 -10.55 1.31
C PRO A 108 5.44 -11.48 0.10
N GLU A 109 5.26 -12.77 0.35
CA GLU A 109 5.10 -13.83 -0.65
C GLU A 109 3.83 -13.68 -1.48
N ARG A 110 2.84 -12.91 -1.01
CA ARG A 110 1.63 -12.58 -1.80
C ARG A 110 1.96 -11.88 -3.12
N VAL A 111 3.16 -11.31 -3.24
CA VAL A 111 3.64 -10.75 -4.51
C VAL A 111 3.62 -11.80 -5.63
N GLN A 112 3.87 -13.08 -5.32
CA GLN A 112 3.85 -14.18 -6.30
C GLN A 112 2.49 -14.36 -6.98
N GLU A 113 1.39 -13.97 -6.34
CA GLU A 113 0.04 -14.03 -6.93
C GLU A 113 -0.09 -13.12 -8.17
N ILE A 114 0.78 -12.11 -8.29
CA ILE A 114 0.74 -11.07 -9.33
C ILE A 114 2.04 -10.98 -10.15
N LEU A 115 2.88 -12.02 -10.11
CA LEU A 115 4.01 -12.22 -11.03
C LEU A 115 3.60 -13.14 -12.17
N ASP A 116 4.15 -12.92 -13.36
CA ASP A 116 3.99 -13.81 -14.52
C ASP A 116 4.94 -15.01 -14.45
#